data_AF-A0AAD5FXF3-F1
#
_entry.id   AF-A0AAD5FXF3-F1
#
_cell.length_a   1.000
_cell.length_b   1.000
_cell.length_c   1.000
_cell.angle_alpha   90.00
_cell.angle_beta   90.00
_cell.angle_gamma   90.00
#
_symmetry.space_group_name_H-M   'P 1'
#
loop_
_entity.id
_entity.type
_entity.pdbx_description
1 polymer ?
#
loop_
_entity_poly.entity_id
_entity_poly.type
_entity_poly.pdbx_seq_one_letter_code
_entity_poly.pdbx_strand_id
1 'polypeptide(L)'
;MLRMMGWIIAPKEDTPCRIFAMGLDVTTNRVDRGIISLDVGDITIHSGAYWSIINNAVSAFVSSLNVQSNAGLYISSTSPLIGLQVTLLGLLNSITNNGVISFNALASLTSSNYNLVGLSFTNNGEMYLGASGVV
;
A
#
# COMPACT_ATOMS: atom_id res chain seq x y z
N MET A 1 -5.27 55.52 -23.03
CA MET A 1 -4.17 55.13 -22.13
C MET A 1 -4.78 54.34 -20.98
N LEU A 2 -4.47 53.04 -20.96
CA LEU A 2 -4.76 51.93 -20.01
C LEU A 2 -6.07 51.85 -19.20
N ARG A 3 -6.86 50.80 -19.52
CA ARG A 3 -7.82 50.11 -18.64
C ARG A 3 -7.08 49.40 -17.50
N MET A 4 -7.59 49.44 -16.28
CA MET A 4 -7.24 48.48 -15.23
C MET A 4 -8.40 47.49 -15.04
N MET A 5 -8.15 46.25 -15.45
CA MET A 5 -8.93 45.05 -15.15
C MET A 5 -8.78 44.67 -13.66
N GLY A 6 -9.72 43.85 -13.16
CA GLY A 6 -9.76 43.29 -11.81
C GLY A 6 -8.46 42.56 -11.39
N TRP A 7 -8.36 42.03 -10.18
CA TRP A 7 -8.98 40.75 -9.82
C TRP A 7 -9.35 40.73 -8.32
N ILE A 8 -10.48 40.08 -8.02
CA ILE A 8 -10.86 39.66 -6.68
C ILE A 8 -9.88 38.56 -6.26
N ILE A 9 -9.13 38.80 -5.19
CA ILE A 9 -8.26 37.80 -4.58
C ILE A 9 -9.19 36.86 -3.79
N ALA A 10 -9.46 35.68 -4.33
CA ALA A 10 -10.03 34.60 -3.53
C ALA A 10 -9.04 34.23 -2.42
N PRO A 11 -9.45 34.08 -1.16
CA PRO A 11 -8.57 33.56 -0.13
C PRO A 11 -8.18 32.13 -0.51
N LYS A 12 -6.87 31.90 -0.62
CA LYS A 12 -6.27 30.58 -0.75
C LYS A 12 -6.73 29.78 0.47
N GLU A 13 -7.54 28.74 0.25
CA GLU A 13 -7.94 27.86 1.34
C GLU A 13 -6.67 27.25 1.94
N ASP A 14 -6.33 27.73 3.13
CA ASP A 14 -5.32 27.16 4.00
C ASP A 14 -5.73 25.72 4.26
N THR A 15 -4.98 24.78 3.68
CA THR A 15 -5.15 23.37 3.95
C THR A 15 -5.09 23.20 5.47
N PRO A 16 -6.19 22.82 6.15
CA PRO A 16 -6.16 22.67 7.59
C PRO A 16 -5.11 21.62 7.91
N CYS A 17 -4.27 21.89 8.92
CA CYS A 17 -3.44 20.91 9.58
C CYS A 17 -4.36 19.74 9.97
N ARG A 18 -4.43 18.72 9.11
CA ARG A 18 -5.33 17.59 9.31
C ARG A 18 -4.85 16.89 10.56
N ILE A 19 -5.77 16.76 11.52
CA ILE A 19 -5.65 15.85 12.66
C ILE A 19 -5.06 14.55 12.12
N PHE A 20 -3.91 14.14 12.67
CA PHE A 20 -3.22 12.92 12.30
C PHE A 20 -4.18 11.73 12.41
N ALA A 21 -4.77 11.33 11.28
CA ALA A 21 -5.06 9.93 11.08
C ALA A 21 -3.70 9.25 11.20
N MET A 22 -3.52 8.31 12.13
CA MET A 22 -2.28 7.55 12.27
C MET A 22 -2.13 6.59 11.08
N GLY A 23 -2.16 7.07 9.85
CA GLY A 23 -2.10 6.29 8.63
C GLY A 23 -0.87 6.65 7.81
N LEU A 24 -0.54 5.80 6.84
CA LEU A 24 0.53 6.04 5.89
C LEU A 24 -0.06 6.41 4.53
N ASP A 25 0.14 7.67 4.14
CA ASP A 25 -0.17 8.15 2.79
C ASP A 25 1.07 8.11 1.90
N VAL A 26 1.06 7.23 0.89
CA VAL A 26 2.09 7.19 -0.16
C VAL A 26 1.62 8.04 -1.33
N THR A 27 2.06 9.30 -1.36
CA THR A 27 1.73 10.29 -2.42
C THR A 27 2.82 10.43 -3.48
N THR A 28 4.01 9.88 -3.22
CA THR A 28 5.14 9.85 -4.15
C THR A 28 5.75 8.46 -4.16
N ASN A 29 6.36 8.08 -5.28
CA ASN A 29 7.06 6.81 -5.42
C ASN A 29 8.06 6.56 -4.29
N ARG A 30 7.95 5.39 -3.67
CA ARG A 30 8.77 5.00 -2.53
C ARG A 30 9.26 3.57 -2.68
N VAL A 31 10.52 3.36 -2.31
CA VAL A 31 11.14 2.03 -2.24
C VAL A 31 11.79 1.86 -0.88
N ASP A 32 11.35 0.86 -0.12
CA ASP A 32 11.98 0.45 1.14
C ASP A 32 12.58 -0.95 1.00
N ARG A 33 13.59 -1.24 1.81
CA ARG A 33 14.32 -2.51 1.77
C ARG A 33 14.54 -3.07 3.16
N GLY A 34 14.41 -4.39 3.30
CA GLY A 34 14.58 -5.11 4.55
C GLY A 34 13.29 -5.21 5.34
N ILE A 35 13.42 -5.32 6.67
CA ILE A 35 12.29 -5.53 7.57
C ILE A 35 11.54 -4.21 7.74
N ILE A 36 10.34 -4.14 7.18
CA ILE A 36 9.46 -2.97 7.26
C ILE A 36 8.23 -3.34 8.06
N SER A 37 7.97 -2.58 9.13
CA SER A 37 6.73 -2.71 9.89
C SER A 37 5.56 -2.05 9.13
N LEU A 38 4.46 -2.78 9.01
CA LEU A 38 3.18 -2.30 8.50
C LEU A 38 2.14 -2.13 9.62
N ASP A 39 2.61 -2.16 10.88
CA ASP A 39 1.85 -1.83 12.09
C ASP A 39 1.70 -0.31 12.22
N VAL A 40 1.01 0.26 11.25
CA VAL A 40 0.54 1.64 11.20
C VAL A 40 -0.96 1.59 10.94
N GLY A 41 -1.69 2.67 11.21
CA GLY A 41 -3.10 2.74 10.80
C GLY A 41 -3.23 2.74 9.27
N ASP A 42 -4.38 3.19 8.78
CA ASP A 42 -4.75 2.97 7.37
C ASP A 42 -3.65 3.37 6.37
N ILE A 43 -3.36 2.46 5.45
CA ILE A 43 -2.35 2.66 4.42
C ILE A 43 -3.07 2.99 3.12
N THR A 44 -2.80 4.17 2.58
CA THR A 44 -3.32 4.59 1.27
C THR A 44 -2.17 4.87 0.32
N ILE A 45 -2.17 4.17 -0.82
CA ILE A 45 -1.30 4.50 -1.95
C ILE A 45 -2.13 5.30 -2.95
N HIS A 46 -1.75 6.57 -3.11
CA HIS A 46 -2.49 7.51 -3.96
C HIS A 46 -2.18 7.30 -5.44
N SER A 47 -3.13 7.69 -6.27
CA SER A 47 -3.00 7.63 -7.73
C SER A 47 -1.72 8.32 -8.22
N GLY A 48 -0.99 7.66 -9.12
CA GLY A 48 0.28 8.14 -9.66
C GLY A 48 1.51 7.82 -8.80
N ALA A 49 1.33 7.18 -7.65
CA ALA A 49 2.41 6.74 -6.78
C ALA A 49 2.48 5.21 -6.65
N TYR A 50 3.66 4.71 -6.29
CA TYR A 50 3.81 3.33 -5.85
C TYR A 50 4.62 3.21 -4.56
N TRP A 51 4.40 2.10 -3.87
CA TRP A 51 5.25 1.64 -2.79
C TRP A 51 5.82 0.26 -3.08
N SER A 52 7.14 0.15 -3.13
CA SER A 52 7.85 -1.11 -3.26
C SER A 52 8.60 -1.44 -1.98
N ILE A 53 8.30 -2.60 -1.40
CA ILE A 53 8.95 -3.15 -0.21
C ILE A 53 9.72 -4.40 -0.65
N ILE A 54 11.04 -4.34 -0.58
CA ILE A 54 11.93 -5.40 -1.06
C ILE A 54 12.57 -6.12 0.12
N ASN A 55 12.60 -7.45 0.05
CA ASN A 55 13.16 -8.32 1.09
C ASN A 55 12.47 -8.16 2.45
N ASN A 56 11.13 -8.18 2.45
CA ASN A 56 10.32 -8.20 3.66
C ASN A 56 9.54 -9.53 3.74
N ALA A 57 9.97 -10.43 4.62
CA ALA A 57 9.39 -11.77 4.71
C ALA A 57 8.02 -11.80 5.44
N VAL A 58 7.74 -10.82 6.30
CA VAL A 58 6.50 -10.75 7.07
C VAL A 58 5.88 -9.36 6.92
N SER A 59 4.66 -9.31 6.40
CA SER A 59 3.90 -8.10 6.15
C SER A 59 2.53 -8.22 6.82
N ALA A 60 2.38 -7.62 7.99
CA ALA A 60 1.14 -7.64 8.76
C ALA A 60 0.46 -6.26 8.73
N PHE A 61 -0.64 -6.15 8.00
CA PHE A 61 -1.46 -4.94 7.97
C PHE A 61 -2.39 -4.94 9.17
N VAL A 62 -2.22 -4.00 10.10
CA VAL A 62 -3.07 -3.89 11.32
C VAL A 62 -4.32 -3.04 11.12
N SER A 63 -4.43 -2.39 9.96
CA SER A 63 -5.51 -1.49 9.57
C SER A 63 -5.90 -1.72 8.11
N SER A 64 -6.81 -0.91 7.57
CA SER A 64 -7.27 -1.04 6.20
C SER A 64 -6.22 -0.60 5.18
N LEU A 65 -6.23 -1.25 4.01
CA LEU A 65 -5.35 -0.96 2.89
C LEU A 65 -6.17 -0.46 1.70
N ASN A 66 -5.80 0.70 1.17
CA ASN A 66 -6.40 1.28 -0.03
C ASN A 66 -5.34 1.55 -1.09
N VAL A 67 -5.42 0.85 -2.23
CA VAL A 67 -4.60 1.10 -3.41
C VAL A 67 -5.49 1.73 -4.47
N GLN A 68 -5.26 3.01 -4.77
CA GLN A 68 -6.07 3.74 -5.74
C GLN A 68 -5.77 3.31 -7.20
N SER A 69 -6.60 3.76 -8.14
CA SER A 69 -6.34 3.57 -9.56
C SER A 69 -5.02 4.22 -9.99
N ASN A 70 -4.29 3.60 -10.91
CA ASN A 70 -2.94 4.02 -11.32
C ASN A 70 -1.95 4.14 -10.14
N ALA A 71 -2.15 3.33 -9.10
CA ALA A 71 -1.22 3.19 -7.98
C ALA A 71 -0.76 1.73 -7.84
N GLY A 72 0.35 1.52 -7.13
CA GLY A 72 0.94 0.19 -6.99
C GLY A 72 1.48 -0.12 -5.59
N LEU A 73 1.17 -1.30 -5.07
CA LEU A 73 1.83 -1.91 -3.92
C LEU A 73 2.61 -3.14 -4.39
N TYR A 74 3.91 -3.18 -4.09
CA TYR A 74 4.78 -4.30 -4.42
C TYR A 74 5.50 -4.76 -3.16
N ILE A 75 5.32 -6.02 -2.76
CA ILE A 75 6.06 -6.62 -1.65
C ILE A 75 6.78 -7.84 -2.16
N SER A 76 8.07 -7.95 -1.88
CA SER A 76 8.85 -9.13 -2.23
C SER A 76 9.66 -9.65 -1.06
N SER A 77 9.79 -10.97 -0.98
CA SER A 77 10.79 -11.64 -0.15
C SER A 77 11.86 -12.22 -1.05
N THR A 78 13.13 -11.97 -0.72
CA THR A 78 14.27 -12.63 -1.36
C THR A 78 14.85 -13.75 -0.49
N SER A 79 14.16 -14.09 0.62
CA SER A 79 14.61 -15.13 1.55
C SER A 79 14.27 -16.52 1.00
N PRO A 80 15.24 -17.44 0.93
CA PRO A 80 14.97 -18.84 0.59
C PRO A 80 14.41 -19.63 1.78
N LEU A 81 14.69 -19.19 3.01
CA LEU A 81 14.38 -19.93 4.24
C LEU A 81 13.00 -19.61 4.82
N ILE A 82 12.44 -18.44 4.46
CA ILE A 82 11.18 -17.95 5.01
C ILE A 82 10.31 -17.47 3.85
N GLY A 83 9.19 -18.17 3.65
CA GLY A 83 8.15 -17.81 2.70
C GLY A 83 7.57 -16.44 3.03
N LEU A 84 7.06 -15.76 2.01
CA LEU A 84 6.43 -14.46 2.22
C LEU A 84 5.11 -14.67 2.97
N GLN A 85 5.02 -14.09 4.16
CA GLN A 85 3.82 -14.07 4.97
C GLN A 85 3.17 -12.69 4.83
N VAL A 86 1.99 -12.62 4.24
CA VAL A 86 1.18 -11.40 4.19
C VAL A 86 -0.12 -11.66 4.91
N THR A 87 -0.48 -10.81 5.85
CA THR A 87 -1.70 -10.96 6.65
C THR A 87 -2.40 -9.63 6.83
N LEU A 88 -3.72 -9.65 6.68
CA LEU A 88 -4.59 -8.59 7.18
C LEU A 88 -5.05 -8.98 8.58
N LEU A 89 -4.63 -8.22 9.58
CA LEU A 89 -5.04 -8.42 10.97
C LEU A 89 -6.30 -7.61 11.21
N GLY A 90 -7.21 -8.10 12.05
CA GLY A 90 -8.42 -7.36 12.45
C GLY A 90 -9.66 -7.65 11.61
N LEU A 91 -10.74 -8.08 12.27
CA LEU A 91 -12.01 -8.46 11.62
C LEU A 91 -12.76 -7.30 10.97
N LEU A 92 -12.42 -6.05 11.33
CA LEU A 92 -13.05 -4.84 10.81
C LEU A 92 -12.25 -4.17 9.70
N ASN A 93 -11.08 -4.72 9.36
CA ASN A 93 -10.21 -4.13 8.36
C ASN A 93 -10.55 -4.60 6.96
N SER A 94 -10.31 -3.72 5.99
CA SER A 94 -10.66 -3.97 4.60
C SER A 94 -9.48 -3.75 3.67
N ILE A 95 -9.44 -4.50 2.58
CA ILE A 95 -8.56 -4.24 1.45
C ILE A 95 -9.40 -3.76 0.28
N THR A 96 -9.07 -2.58 -0.25
CA THR A 96 -9.61 -2.05 -1.50
C THR A 96 -8.47 -1.85 -2.49
N ASN A 97 -8.48 -2.60 -3.59
CA ASN A 97 -7.52 -2.49 -4.67
C ASN A 97 -8.19 -2.03 -5.98
N ASN A 98 -7.88 -0.81 -6.41
CA ASN A 98 -8.24 -0.28 -7.73
C ASN A 98 -7.01 -0.13 -8.65
N GLY A 99 -5.81 -0.49 -8.18
CA GLY A 99 -4.53 -0.37 -8.88
C GLY A 99 -3.88 -1.74 -9.03
N VAL A 100 -2.59 -1.83 -8.68
CA VAL A 100 -1.83 -3.09 -8.74
C VAL A 100 -1.35 -3.48 -7.35
N ILE A 101 -1.63 -4.71 -6.93
CA ILE A 101 -0.99 -5.34 -5.77
C ILE A 101 -0.17 -6.54 -6.25
N SER A 102 1.12 -6.58 -5.92
CA SER A 102 1.98 -7.71 -6.28
C SER A 102 2.77 -8.19 -5.07
N PHE A 103 2.60 -9.47 -4.74
CA PHE A 103 3.39 -10.17 -3.75
C PHE A 103 4.27 -11.19 -4.47
N ASN A 104 5.59 -11.08 -4.30
CA ASN A 104 6.55 -11.93 -4.98
C ASN A 104 7.42 -12.69 -3.96
N ALA A 105 7.25 -14.01 -3.93
CA ALA A 105 8.01 -14.92 -3.10
C ALA A 105 8.67 -16.05 -3.92
N LEU A 106 8.98 -15.80 -5.20
CA LEU A 106 9.57 -16.81 -6.09
C LEU A 106 10.95 -17.30 -5.64
N ALA A 107 11.65 -16.52 -4.80
CA ALA A 107 12.93 -16.91 -4.23
C ALA A 107 12.81 -17.91 -3.06
N SER A 108 11.61 -18.16 -2.54
CA SER A 108 11.41 -19.01 -1.37
C SER A 108 11.49 -20.51 -1.69
N LEU A 109 12.11 -21.27 -0.78
CA LEU A 109 12.05 -22.74 -0.76
C LEU A 109 10.93 -23.25 0.16
N THR A 110 10.32 -22.37 0.95
CA THR A 110 9.22 -22.69 1.86
C THR A 110 7.92 -22.04 1.40
N SER A 111 6.78 -22.66 1.72
CA SER A 111 5.46 -22.16 1.30
C SER A 111 5.20 -20.74 1.81
N SER A 112 4.62 -19.91 0.95
CA SER A 112 4.19 -18.55 1.30
C SER A 112 2.73 -18.58 1.79
N ASN A 113 2.38 -17.70 2.72
CA ASN A 113 1.04 -17.59 3.26
C ASN A 113 0.48 -16.18 3.01
N TYR A 114 -0.66 -16.12 2.32
CA TYR A 114 -1.39 -14.89 2.05
C TYR A 114 -2.75 -14.96 2.76
N ASN A 115 -2.81 -14.53 4.01
CA ASN A 115 -4.02 -14.54 4.84
C ASN A 115 -4.69 -13.15 4.85
N LEU A 116 -5.43 -12.84 3.78
CA LEU A 116 -6.06 -11.53 3.56
C LEU A 116 -7.53 -11.53 4.01
N VAL A 117 -7.78 -12.04 5.22
CA VAL A 117 -9.12 -12.15 5.78
C VAL A 117 -9.42 -10.91 6.63
N GLY A 118 -10.50 -10.22 6.28
CA GLY A 118 -10.98 -9.04 7.01
C GLY A 118 -12.48 -8.85 6.81
N LEU A 119 -12.97 -7.65 7.11
CA LEU A 119 -14.37 -7.28 6.91
C LEU A 119 -14.77 -7.36 5.45
N SER A 120 -13.90 -6.88 4.56
CA SER A 120 -14.10 -6.98 3.12
C SER A 120 -12.77 -7.02 2.36
N PHE A 121 -12.82 -7.69 1.22
CA PHE A 121 -11.74 -7.69 0.23
C PHE A 121 -12.34 -7.33 -1.12
N THR A 122 -12.00 -6.17 -1.67
CA THR A 122 -12.49 -5.68 -2.97
C THR A 122 -11.31 -5.44 -3.90
N ASN A 123 -11.28 -6.16 -5.02
CA ASN A 123 -10.25 -6.04 -6.04
C ASN A 123 -10.88 -5.69 -7.39
N ASN A 124 -10.78 -4.41 -7.77
CA ASN A 124 -11.18 -3.87 -9.07
C ASN A 124 -9.99 -3.72 -10.04
N GLY A 125 -8.77 -3.79 -9.54
CA GLY A 125 -7.53 -3.73 -10.32
C GLY A 125 -6.87 -5.10 -10.51
N GLU A 126 -5.55 -5.12 -10.54
CA GLU A 126 -4.75 -6.32 -10.75
C GLU A 126 -4.13 -6.80 -9.43
N MET A 127 -4.10 -8.11 -9.24
CA MET A 127 -3.42 -8.75 -8.12
C MET A 127 -2.57 -9.92 -8.59
N TYR A 128 -1.29 -9.92 -8.21
CA TYR A 128 -0.33 -10.96 -8.54
C TYR A 128 0.23 -11.58 -7.27
N LEU A 129 0.08 -12.90 -7.14
CA LEU A 129 0.54 -13.68 -6.00
C LEU A 129 1.56 -14.73 -6.47
N GLY A 130 2.84 -14.38 -6.43
CA GLY A 130 3.94 -15.27 -6.74
C GLY A 130 4.39 -16.03 -5.50
N ALA A 131 4.39 -17.36 -5.56
CA ALA A 131 4.92 -18.21 -4.50
C ALA A 131 5.76 -19.34 -5.12
N SER A 132 6.78 -19.75 -4.37
CA SER A 132 7.59 -20.93 -4.64
C SER A 132 7.71 -21.73 -3.34
N GLY A 133 7.90 -23.04 -3.47
CA GLY A 133 8.11 -23.94 -2.36
C GLY A 133 8.62 -25.28 -2.89
N VAL A 134 9.59 -25.87 -2.20
CA VAL A 134 9.96 -27.26 -2.43
C VAL A 134 9.00 -28.11 -1.61
N VAL A 135 8.24 -28.97 -2.30
CA VAL A 135 7.30 -29.92 -1.70
C VAL A 135 8.03 -31.18 -1.29
#